data_AF-A0A8B8CV47-F1
#
_entry.id   AF-A0A8B8CV47-F1
#
_cell.length_a   1.000
_cell.length_b   1.000
_cell.length_c   1.000
_cell.angle_alpha   90.00
_cell.angle_beta   90.00
_cell.angle_gamma   90.00
#
_symmetry.space_group_name_H-M   'P 1'
#
loop_
_entity.id
_entity.type
_entity.pdbx_description
1 polymer ?
#
loop_
_entity_poly.entity_id
_entity_poly.type
_entity_poly.pdbx_seq_one_letter_code
_entity_poly.pdbx_strand_id
1 'polypeptide(L)'
;MVVMSSSMSFLKTGSLIFNLLVFLAGAACAALGVYILVSDYGPKELSGVLGNELYHIAAYVAIAGGAAIAVISLCGCVGAAKESKIVLALYSVLMTVVFIVLLTTAVLIFLFLGQTSHQTKESMKTVLIDKYGVDQENPENRVVTEMWDFLQTQLKCCGVSGDANSSDSWAIYKTKSEWFKSGESGDQLIPKSCCNPDGDVTMCSKVSSFDGPPNTNPPYSRPYRKNPHMYHTGCYDEIVHYIQGHALMIGGIAIAAIVVMLFGVIFGVCLCRSIRSRGYRY
;
A
#
# COMPACT_ATOMS: atom_id res chain seq x y z
N MET A 1 -8.91 -18.40 -48.09
CA MET A 1 -7.67 -18.18 -47.30
C MET A 1 -7.34 -16.69 -47.39
N VAL A 2 -7.77 -15.90 -46.40
CA VAL A 2 -7.62 -14.44 -46.46
C VAL A 2 -6.17 -14.09 -46.15
N VAL A 3 -5.44 -13.57 -47.14
CA VAL A 3 -4.06 -13.08 -46.94
C VAL A 3 -4.11 -11.89 -46.00
N MET A 4 -3.76 -12.14 -44.75
CA MET A 4 -3.60 -11.11 -43.73
C MET A 4 -2.36 -10.29 -44.08
N SER A 5 -2.50 -8.97 -44.25
CA SER A 5 -1.34 -8.06 -44.36
C SER A 5 -0.35 -8.36 -43.22
N SER A 6 0.96 -8.47 -43.53
CA SER A 6 2.01 -8.85 -42.57
C SER A 6 1.97 -8.04 -41.27
N SER A 7 1.59 -6.76 -41.35
CA SER A 7 1.42 -5.86 -40.20
C SER A 7 0.27 -6.27 -39.27
N MET A 8 -0.84 -6.78 -39.82
CA MET A 8 -1.98 -7.25 -39.02
C MET A 8 -1.65 -8.55 -38.28
N SER A 9 -0.96 -9.48 -38.94
CA SER A 9 -0.49 -10.72 -38.30
C SER A 9 0.42 -10.42 -37.13
N PHE A 10 1.35 -9.48 -37.30
CA PHE A 10 2.23 -9.04 -36.22
C PHE A 10 1.45 -8.43 -35.04
N LEU A 11 0.50 -7.52 -35.30
CA LEU A 11 -0.33 -6.91 -34.26
C LEU A 11 -1.17 -7.94 -33.50
N LYS A 12 -1.76 -8.91 -34.21
CA LYS A 12 -2.60 -9.95 -33.61
C LYS A 12 -1.77 -10.88 -32.72
N THR A 13 -0.66 -11.39 -33.24
CA THR A 13 0.25 -12.27 -32.49
C THR A 13 0.86 -11.55 -31.29
N GLY A 14 1.33 -10.31 -31.46
CA GLY A 14 1.88 -9.51 -30.37
C GLY A 14 0.86 -9.24 -29.26
N SER A 15 -0.37 -8.87 -29.61
CA SER A 15 -1.46 -8.67 -28.64
C SER A 15 -1.82 -9.95 -27.89
N LEU A 16 -1.84 -11.10 -28.58
CA LEU A 16 -2.11 -12.39 -27.94
C LEU A 16 -1.02 -12.76 -26.92
N ILE A 17 0.26 -12.61 -27.30
CA ILE A 17 1.38 -12.87 -26.39
C ILE A 17 1.33 -11.93 -25.19
N PHE A 18 1.15 -10.64 -25.43
CA PHE A 18 1.08 -9.62 -24.38
C PHE A 18 -0.06 -9.92 -23.38
N ASN A 19 -1.29 -10.11 -23.87
CA ASN A 19 -2.44 -10.38 -23.02
C ASN A 19 -2.32 -11.73 -22.30
N LEU A 20 -1.68 -12.75 -22.91
CA LEU A 20 -1.41 -14.00 -22.23
C LEU A 20 -0.44 -13.83 -21.05
N LEU A 21 0.62 -13.04 -21.21
CA LEU A 21 1.57 -12.76 -20.13
C LEU A 21 0.89 -11.99 -18.98
N VAL A 22 0.08 -10.98 -19.31
CA VAL A 22 -0.67 -10.20 -18.30
C VAL A 22 -1.72 -11.08 -17.61
N PHE A 23 -2.37 -11.98 -18.33
CA PHE A 23 -3.28 -12.97 -17.75
C PHE A 23 -2.58 -13.86 -16.72
N LEU A 24 -1.41 -14.43 -17.08
CA LEU A 24 -0.64 -15.28 -16.18
C LEU A 24 -0.19 -14.51 -14.93
N ALA A 25 0.24 -13.26 -15.08
CA ALA A 25 0.60 -12.40 -13.95
C ALA A 25 -0.59 -12.09 -13.05
N GLY A 26 -1.76 -11.76 -13.61
CA GLY A 26 -3.00 -11.52 -12.86
C GLY A 26 -3.50 -12.77 -12.13
N ALA A 27 -3.47 -13.92 -12.79
CA ALA A 27 -3.84 -15.20 -12.21
C ALA A 27 -2.87 -15.60 -11.06
N ALA A 28 -1.56 -15.39 -11.24
CA ALA A 28 -0.58 -15.62 -10.19
C ALA A 28 -0.81 -14.68 -8.99
N CYS A 29 -1.09 -13.40 -9.23
CA CYS A 29 -1.40 -12.44 -8.18
C CYS A 29 -2.67 -12.83 -7.39
N ALA A 30 -3.73 -13.23 -8.09
CA ALA A 30 -4.94 -13.71 -7.44
C ALA A 30 -4.71 -15.01 -6.66
N ALA A 31 -3.95 -15.95 -7.21
CA ALA A 31 -3.59 -17.20 -6.54
C ALA A 31 -2.75 -16.94 -5.28
N LEU A 32 -1.82 -15.97 -5.31
CA LEU A 32 -1.08 -15.54 -4.13
C LEU A 32 -2.02 -14.94 -3.07
N GLY A 33 -2.98 -14.11 -3.46
CA GLY A 33 -3.99 -13.59 -2.53
C GLY A 33 -4.84 -14.68 -1.89
N VAL A 34 -5.28 -15.69 -2.65
CA VAL A 34 -5.99 -16.85 -2.10
C VAL A 34 -5.08 -17.67 -1.18
N TYR A 35 -3.83 -17.89 -1.57
CA TYR A 35 -2.85 -18.59 -0.74
C TYR A 35 -2.67 -17.91 0.62
N ILE A 36 -2.59 -16.58 0.63
CA ILE A 36 -2.52 -15.74 1.84
C ILE A 36 -3.74 -15.96 2.74
N LEU A 37 -4.95 -16.10 2.20
CA LEU A 37 -6.17 -16.33 3.00
C LEU A 37 -6.35 -17.78 3.48
N VAL A 38 -5.95 -18.76 2.67
CA VAL A 38 -6.21 -20.19 2.94
C VAL A 38 -5.14 -20.80 3.84
N SER A 39 -3.91 -20.31 3.75
CA SER A 39 -2.87 -20.79 4.65
C SER A 39 -3.06 -20.18 6.04
N ASP A 40 -3.68 -20.94 6.95
CA ASP A 40 -3.62 -20.72 8.43
C ASP A 40 -2.15 -20.64 8.96
N TYR A 41 -1.19 -20.90 8.06
CA TYR A 41 0.26 -20.88 8.22
C TYR A 41 0.96 -20.09 7.08
N GLY A 42 0.37 -19.02 6.54
CA GLY A 42 1.19 -17.96 5.93
C GLY A 42 2.29 -17.57 6.94
N PRO A 43 3.51 -17.15 6.52
CA PRO A 43 4.64 -16.98 7.43
C PRO A 43 4.16 -16.21 8.67
N LYS A 44 4.12 -16.87 9.83
CA LYS A 44 3.58 -16.29 11.08
C LYS A 44 4.35 -15.04 11.51
N GLU A 45 5.57 -14.94 10.99
CA GLU A 45 6.43 -13.76 10.96
C GLU A 45 5.77 -12.54 10.30
N LEU A 46 4.89 -12.74 9.31
CA LEU A 46 4.29 -11.70 8.49
C LEU A 46 2.89 -11.26 8.98
N SER A 47 2.09 -12.16 9.55
CA SER A 47 0.80 -11.81 10.19
C SER A 47 1.00 -11.08 11.52
N GLY A 48 2.01 -11.47 12.32
CA GLY A 48 2.44 -10.73 13.51
C GLY A 48 3.00 -9.34 13.18
N VAL A 49 3.40 -9.11 11.93
CA VAL A 49 3.91 -7.84 11.44
C VAL A 49 2.80 -6.96 10.87
N LEU A 50 1.96 -7.45 9.95
CA LEU A 50 0.95 -6.64 9.25
C LEU A 50 -0.30 -6.33 10.08
N GLY A 51 -0.58 -7.06 11.15
CA GLY A 51 -1.91 -7.01 11.78
C GLY A 51 -2.92 -7.84 10.98
N ASN A 52 -3.86 -8.47 11.67
CA ASN A 52 -4.74 -9.47 11.06
C ASN A 52 -5.66 -8.85 9.99
N GLU A 53 -6.22 -7.66 10.21
CA GLU A 53 -7.13 -7.02 9.25
C GLU A 53 -6.40 -6.43 8.05
N LEU A 54 -5.25 -5.76 8.25
CA LEU A 54 -4.47 -5.22 7.13
C LEU A 54 -3.93 -6.34 6.22
N TYR A 55 -3.53 -7.47 6.82
CA TYR A 55 -3.13 -8.67 6.09
C TYR A 55 -4.29 -9.21 5.23
N HIS A 56 -5.50 -9.31 5.78
CA HIS A 56 -6.69 -9.71 5.03
C HIS A 56 -7.05 -8.70 3.93
N ILE A 57 -6.98 -7.39 4.20
CA ILE A 57 -7.21 -6.35 3.20
C ILE A 57 -6.24 -6.49 2.03
N ALA A 58 -4.94 -6.64 2.30
CA ALA A 58 -3.94 -6.83 1.25
C ALA A 58 -4.22 -8.09 0.41
N ALA A 59 -4.63 -9.18 1.07
CA ALA A 59 -5.03 -10.42 0.40
C ALA A 59 -6.25 -10.20 -0.52
N TYR A 60 -7.31 -9.57 -0.01
CA TYR A 60 -8.53 -9.29 -0.78
C TYR A 60 -8.25 -8.37 -1.96
N VAL A 61 -7.40 -7.35 -1.80
CA VAL A 61 -6.95 -6.47 -2.88
C VAL A 61 -6.18 -7.25 -3.94
N ALA A 62 -5.28 -8.14 -3.54
CA ALA A 62 -4.53 -9.00 -4.47
C ALA A 62 -5.46 -9.95 -5.25
N ILE A 63 -6.45 -10.55 -4.58
CA ILE A 63 -7.46 -11.42 -5.22
C ILE A 63 -8.29 -10.62 -6.22
N ALA A 64 -8.94 -9.55 -5.77
CA ALA A 64 -9.86 -8.76 -6.58
C ALA A 64 -9.13 -8.10 -7.76
N GLY A 65 -7.97 -7.47 -7.49
CA GLY A 65 -7.14 -6.83 -8.50
C GLY A 65 -6.57 -7.84 -9.50
N GLY A 66 -5.98 -8.94 -9.02
CA GLY A 66 -5.42 -9.99 -9.87
C GLY A 66 -6.49 -10.64 -10.75
N ALA A 67 -7.67 -10.95 -10.20
CA ALA A 67 -8.79 -11.49 -10.96
C ALA A 67 -9.31 -10.51 -12.02
N ALA A 68 -9.44 -9.22 -11.69
CA ALA A 68 -9.85 -8.20 -12.65
C ALA A 68 -8.85 -8.08 -13.81
N ILE A 69 -7.54 -8.06 -13.52
CA ILE A 69 -6.48 -8.07 -14.53
C ILE A 69 -6.57 -9.31 -15.43
N ALA A 70 -6.78 -10.49 -14.83
CA ALA A 70 -6.92 -11.74 -15.57
C ALA A 70 -8.14 -11.72 -16.51
N VAL A 71 -9.31 -11.27 -16.03
CA VAL A 71 -10.54 -11.17 -16.84
C VAL A 71 -10.37 -10.19 -18.00
N ILE A 72 -9.82 -8.99 -17.75
CA ILE A 72 -9.57 -8.00 -18.80
C ILE A 72 -8.62 -8.56 -19.86
N SER A 73 -7.55 -9.25 -19.43
CA SER A 73 -6.57 -9.86 -20.34
C SER A 73 -7.17 -10.99 -21.16
N LEU A 74 -8.05 -11.82 -20.59
CA LEU A 74 -8.80 -12.84 -21.32
C LEU A 74 -9.71 -12.21 -22.38
N CYS A 75 -10.39 -11.11 -22.08
CA CYS A 75 -11.15 -10.37 -23.07
C CYS A 75 -10.26 -9.88 -24.22
N GLY A 76 -9.04 -9.40 -23.92
CA GLY A 76 -8.03 -9.05 -24.92
C GLY A 76 -7.66 -10.22 -25.83
N CYS A 77 -7.34 -11.38 -25.23
CA CYS A 77 -7.04 -12.61 -25.96
C CYS A 77 -8.20 -13.08 -26.85
N VAL A 78 -9.41 -13.18 -26.29
CA VAL A 78 -10.61 -13.64 -27.01
C VAL A 78 -10.98 -12.66 -28.12
N GLY A 79 -10.91 -11.36 -27.86
CA GLY A 79 -11.17 -10.29 -28.83
C GLY A 79 -10.21 -10.36 -30.01
N ALA A 80 -8.91 -10.57 -29.75
CA ALA A 80 -7.90 -10.74 -30.78
C ALA A 80 -8.08 -12.06 -31.56
N ALA A 81 -8.29 -13.19 -30.88
CA ALA A 81 -8.42 -14.50 -31.50
C ALA A 81 -9.65 -14.61 -32.40
N LYS A 82 -10.82 -14.23 -31.88
CA LYS A 82 -12.12 -14.29 -32.58
C LYS A 82 -12.37 -13.10 -33.50
N GLU A 83 -11.46 -12.13 -33.55
CA GLU A 83 -11.61 -10.87 -34.29
C GLU A 83 -12.95 -10.16 -33.99
N SER A 84 -13.42 -10.29 -32.74
CA SER A 84 -14.71 -9.75 -32.31
C SER A 84 -14.58 -8.27 -31.98
N LYS A 85 -15.17 -7.42 -32.82
CA LYS A 85 -15.18 -5.96 -32.65
C LYS A 85 -15.74 -5.53 -31.29
N ILE A 86 -16.80 -6.19 -30.82
CA ILE A 86 -17.48 -5.83 -29.57
C ILE A 86 -16.58 -6.13 -28.37
N VAL A 87 -16.01 -7.34 -28.31
CA VAL A 87 -15.15 -7.77 -27.20
C VAL A 87 -13.87 -6.92 -27.15
N LEU A 88 -13.29 -6.63 -28.31
CA LEU A 88 -12.08 -5.82 -28.40
C LEU A 88 -12.34 -4.34 -28.08
N ALA A 89 -13.51 -3.81 -28.44
CA ALA A 89 -13.94 -2.48 -28.01
C ALA A 89 -14.11 -2.41 -26.49
N LEU A 90 -14.76 -3.41 -25.88
CA LEU A 90 -14.90 -3.50 -24.41
C LEU A 90 -13.53 -3.53 -23.73
N TYR A 91 -12.62 -4.40 -24.18
CA TYR A 91 -11.24 -4.46 -23.68
C TYR A 91 -10.55 -3.09 -23.78
N SER A 92 -10.67 -2.41 -24.92
CA SER A 92 -10.01 -1.11 -25.15
C SER A 92 -10.54 -0.02 -24.23
N VAL A 93 -11.86 0.02 -23.99
CA VAL A 93 -12.49 0.96 -23.06
C VAL A 93 -12.03 0.69 -21.63
N LEU A 94 -12.08 -0.58 -21.17
CA LEU A 94 -11.66 -0.95 -19.82
C LEU A 94 -10.20 -0.60 -19.56
N MET A 95 -9.28 -0.94 -20.48
CA MET A 95 -7.87 -0.61 -20.35
C MET A 95 -7.61 0.91 -20.33
N THR A 96 -8.38 1.68 -21.09
CA THR A 96 -8.27 3.15 -21.10
C THR A 96 -8.74 3.75 -19.78
N VAL A 97 -9.84 3.25 -19.21
CA VAL A 97 -10.33 3.69 -17.90
C VAL A 97 -9.30 3.39 -16.82
N VAL A 98 -8.76 2.17 -16.79
CA VAL A 98 -7.73 1.77 -15.82
C VAL A 98 -6.47 2.62 -15.96
N PHE A 99 -6.04 2.90 -17.19
CA PHE A 99 -4.90 3.79 -17.45
C PHE A 99 -5.11 5.20 -16.91
N ILE A 100 -6.29 5.80 -17.13
CA ILE A 100 -6.61 7.15 -16.62
C ILE A 100 -6.64 7.15 -15.09
N VAL A 101 -7.26 6.16 -14.46
CA VAL A 101 -7.29 6.04 -12.99
C VAL A 101 -5.87 5.93 -12.42
N LEU A 102 -5.01 5.12 -13.02
CA LEU A 102 -3.65 4.96 -12.51
C LEU A 102 -2.77 6.18 -12.77
N LEU A 103 -2.93 6.85 -13.91
CA LEU A 103 -2.24 8.11 -14.19
C LEU A 103 -2.67 9.22 -13.20
N THR A 104 -3.98 9.38 -13.00
CA THR A 104 -4.51 10.38 -12.05
C THR A 104 -4.08 10.07 -10.62
N THR A 105 -4.13 8.81 -10.20
CA THR A 105 -3.65 8.38 -8.88
C THR A 105 -2.16 8.67 -8.71
N ALA A 106 -1.33 8.35 -9.70
CA ALA A 106 0.11 8.63 -9.65
C ALA A 106 0.40 10.14 -9.54
N VAL A 107 -0.32 10.98 -10.29
CA VAL A 107 -0.21 12.44 -10.20
C VAL A 107 -0.65 12.94 -8.82
N LEU A 108 -1.78 12.46 -8.30
CA LEU A 108 -2.25 12.84 -6.97
C LEU A 108 -1.24 12.46 -5.89
N ILE A 109 -0.72 11.23 -5.91
CA ILE A 109 0.32 10.77 -4.98
C ILE A 109 1.54 11.69 -5.07
N PHE A 110 2.01 12.02 -6.27
CA PHE A 110 3.15 12.93 -6.44
C PHE A 110 2.88 14.32 -5.86
N LEU A 111 1.68 14.88 -6.09
CA LEU A 111 1.28 16.16 -5.53
C LEU A 111 1.19 16.12 -3.99
N PHE A 112 0.64 15.05 -3.41
CA PHE A 112 0.58 14.87 -1.96
C PHE A 112 1.96 14.68 -1.33
N LEU A 113 2.86 13.95 -1.99
CA LEU A 113 4.26 13.85 -1.57
C LEU A 113 5.00 15.19 -1.70
N GLY A 114 4.59 16.03 -2.66
CA GLY A 114 5.09 17.38 -2.84
C GLY A 114 4.45 18.44 -1.93
N GLN A 115 3.35 18.12 -1.22
CA GLN A 115 2.75 19.03 -0.24
C GLN A 115 3.68 19.24 0.95
N THR A 116 3.54 20.40 1.60
CA THR A 116 4.34 20.74 2.78
C THR A 116 4.14 19.69 3.86
N SER A 117 5.26 19.11 4.33
CA SER A 117 5.31 18.09 5.39
C SER A 117 4.44 18.40 6.60
N HIS A 118 4.17 19.68 6.87
CA HIS A 118 3.27 20.14 7.91
C HIS A 118 1.84 19.59 7.78
N GLN A 119 1.19 19.68 6.61
CA GLN A 119 -0.22 19.26 6.47
C GLN A 119 -0.40 17.75 6.66
N THR A 120 0.52 16.97 6.12
CA THR A 120 0.55 15.52 6.29
C THR A 120 0.83 15.14 7.73
N LYS A 121 1.81 15.80 8.38
CA LYS A 121 2.09 15.60 9.81
C LYS A 121 0.86 15.90 10.68
N GLU A 122 0.17 17.02 10.45
CA GLU A 122 -1.05 17.37 11.22
C GLU A 122 -2.20 16.39 11.00
N SER A 123 -2.38 15.91 9.76
CA SER A 123 -3.39 14.88 9.47
C SER A 123 -3.07 13.57 10.19
N MET A 124 -1.80 13.12 10.17
CA MET A 124 -1.37 11.94 10.90
C MET A 124 -1.53 12.10 12.42
N LYS A 125 -1.21 13.27 12.97
CA LYS A 125 -1.43 13.57 14.40
C LYS A 125 -2.89 13.46 14.78
N THR A 126 -3.78 14.10 14.00
CA THR A 126 -5.22 14.11 14.28
C THR A 126 -5.79 12.69 14.27
N VAL A 127 -5.47 11.91 13.24
CA VAL A 127 -5.93 10.51 13.13
C VAL A 127 -5.39 9.64 14.27
N LEU A 128 -4.12 9.79 14.63
CA LEU A 128 -3.54 9.06 15.77
C LEU A 128 -4.22 9.45 17.09
N ILE A 129 -4.40 10.74 17.33
CA ILE A 129 -4.97 11.25 18.57
C ILE A 129 -6.40 10.74 18.75
N ASP A 130 -7.22 10.79 17.71
CA ASP A 130 -8.66 10.55 17.82
C ASP A 130 -9.03 9.06 17.70
N LYS A 131 -8.26 8.26 16.96
CA LYS A 131 -8.69 6.91 16.54
C LYS A 131 -7.78 5.76 16.97
N TYR A 132 -6.49 6.01 17.22
CA TYR A 132 -5.59 4.92 17.63
C TYR A 132 -6.07 4.32 18.95
N GLY A 133 -6.20 2.99 19.05
CA GLY A 133 -6.51 2.28 20.29
C GLY A 133 -7.88 2.58 20.92
N VAL A 134 -8.73 3.40 20.28
CA VAL A 134 -10.06 3.81 20.79
C VAL A 134 -11.14 2.94 20.16
N ASP A 135 -12.08 2.43 20.96
CA ASP A 135 -13.26 1.70 20.47
C ASP A 135 -12.90 0.67 19.39
N GLN A 136 -12.12 -0.34 19.78
CA GLN A 136 -11.60 -1.35 18.85
C GLN A 136 -12.69 -2.26 18.26
N GLU A 137 -13.93 -2.15 18.74
CA GLU A 137 -15.10 -2.79 18.10
C GLU A 137 -15.48 -2.07 16.79
N ASN A 138 -15.14 -0.78 16.66
CA ASN A 138 -15.30 -0.03 15.43
C ASN A 138 -14.24 -0.44 14.39
N PRO A 139 -14.65 -0.95 13.20
CA PRO A 139 -13.70 -1.41 12.18
C PRO A 139 -12.79 -0.29 11.67
N GLU A 140 -13.23 0.97 11.63
CA GLU A 140 -12.38 2.08 11.20
C GLU A 140 -11.23 2.34 12.17
N ASN A 141 -11.52 2.40 13.47
CA ASN A 141 -10.51 2.67 14.49
C ASN A 141 -9.54 1.49 14.65
N ARG A 142 -10.07 0.27 14.54
CA ARG A 142 -9.25 -0.95 14.51
C ARG A 142 -8.25 -0.94 13.36
N VAL A 143 -8.69 -0.62 12.14
CA VAL A 143 -7.81 -0.50 10.96
C VAL A 143 -6.75 0.58 11.17
N VAL A 144 -7.11 1.74 11.74
CA VAL A 144 -6.14 2.80 12.07
C VAL A 144 -5.10 2.30 13.07
N THR A 145 -5.53 1.56 14.09
CA THR A 145 -4.65 1.02 15.14
C THR A 145 -3.65 0.02 14.55
N GLU A 146 -4.15 -0.93 13.75
CA GLU A 146 -3.30 -1.91 13.06
C GLU A 146 -2.32 -1.26 12.07
N MET A 147 -2.74 -0.23 11.33
CA MET A 147 -1.85 0.52 10.44
C MET A 147 -0.73 1.21 11.21
N TRP A 148 -1.03 1.83 12.34
CA TRP A 148 -0.02 2.46 13.19
C TRP A 148 0.94 1.42 13.79
N ASP A 149 0.41 0.30 14.29
CA ASP A 149 1.23 -0.77 14.86
C ASP A 149 2.17 -1.39 13.81
N PHE A 150 1.67 -1.60 12.59
CA PHE A 150 2.47 -2.05 11.45
C PHE A 150 3.57 -1.05 11.12
N LEU A 151 3.23 0.24 10.96
CA LEU A 151 4.20 1.28 10.63
C LEU A 151 5.31 1.38 11.68
N GLN A 152 4.94 1.37 12.96
CA GLN A 152 5.88 1.46 14.07
C GLN A 152 6.84 0.28 14.13
N THR A 153 6.31 -0.92 13.94
CA THR A 153 7.10 -2.15 13.94
C THR A 153 8.03 -2.24 12.72
N GLN A 154 7.53 -1.89 11.53
CA GLN A 154 8.29 -2.02 10.28
C GLN A 154 9.33 -0.93 10.08
N LEU A 155 8.98 0.31 10.40
CA LEU A 155 9.86 1.45 10.24
C LEU A 155 10.65 1.76 11.51
N LYS A 156 10.46 0.97 12.58
CA LYS A 156 11.17 1.11 13.86
C LYS A 156 11.07 2.53 14.39
N CYS A 157 9.84 3.04 14.45
CA CYS A 157 9.50 4.40 14.79
C CYS A 157 8.41 4.44 15.88
N CYS A 158 8.22 5.60 16.51
CA CYS A 158 7.16 5.81 17.48
C CYS A 158 6.53 7.21 17.35
N GLY A 159 5.20 7.21 17.25
CA GLY A 159 4.37 8.39 17.00
C GLY A 159 4.60 9.03 15.63
N VAL A 160 4.32 10.33 15.51
CA VAL A 160 4.21 10.98 14.19
C VAL A 160 5.54 11.53 13.71
N SER A 161 6.17 12.43 14.46
CA SER A 161 7.35 13.14 13.97
C SER A 161 8.25 13.70 15.08
N GLY A 162 9.51 13.88 14.75
CA GLY A 162 10.56 14.37 15.64
C GLY A 162 11.31 13.23 16.31
N ASP A 163 12.11 13.58 17.31
CA ASP A 163 12.91 12.64 18.08
C ASP A 163 12.35 12.46 19.49
N ALA A 164 13.10 11.78 20.37
CA ALA A 164 12.74 11.58 21.77
C ALA A 164 12.39 12.88 22.53
N ASN A 165 12.87 14.04 22.09
CA ASN A 165 12.64 15.37 22.67
C ASN A 165 11.43 16.10 22.03
N SER A 166 10.73 15.48 21.08
CA SER A 166 9.51 15.99 20.46
C SER A 166 8.27 15.47 21.17
N SER A 167 7.28 16.35 21.41
CA SER A 167 5.96 15.95 21.90
C SER A 167 5.19 15.08 20.91
N ASP A 168 5.56 15.13 19.63
CA ASP A 168 4.83 14.50 18.54
C ASP A 168 5.48 13.17 18.08
N SER A 169 6.58 12.75 18.71
CA SER A 169 7.15 11.41 18.59
C SER A 169 6.39 10.48 19.54
N TRP A 170 7.03 9.78 20.47
CA TRP A 170 6.37 8.87 21.39
C TRP A 170 5.36 9.53 22.36
N ALA A 171 5.63 10.77 22.79
CA ALA A 171 4.89 11.41 23.87
C ALA A 171 3.43 11.72 23.49
N ILE A 172 3.11 11.76 22.20
CA ILE A 172 1.77 12.05 21.70
C ILE A 172 0.72 11.06 22.22
N TYR A 173 1.10 9.80 22.43
CA TYR A 173 0.25 8.76 22.98
C TYR A 173 -0.21 9.12 24.39
N LYS A 174 0.75 9.30 25.31
CA LYS A 174 0.46 9.67 26.70
C LYS A 174 -0.16 11.07 26.86
N THR A 175 0.23 12.03 26.03
CA THR A 175 -0.08 13.45 26.27
C THR A 175 -1.33 13.95 25.56
N LYS A 176 -1.68 13.38 24.39
CA LYS A 176 -2.74 13.92 23.53
C LYS A 176 -3.78 12.88 23.13
N SER A 177 -3.41 11.61 22.95
CA SER A 177 -4.32 10.60 22.39
C SER A 177 -5.52 10.28 23.28
N GLU A 178 -6.66 10.03 22.64
CA GLU A 178 -7.88 9.57 23.30
C GLU A 178 -7.70 8.15 23.87
N TRP A 179 -6.84 7.32 23.30
CA TRP A 179 -6.44 6.00 23.84
C TRP A 179 -5.98 6.06 25.29
N PHE A 180 -5.14 7.05 25.61
CA PHE A 180 -4.64 7.23 26.97
C PHE A 180 -5.69 7.90 27.87
N LYS A 181 -6.43 8.89 27.37
CA LYS A 181 -7.43 9.63 28.16
C LYS A 181 -8.66 8.78 28.54
N SER A 182 -9.09 7.90 27.65
CA SER A 182 -10.23 7.01 27.86
C SER A 182 -9.92 5.84 28.80
N GLY A 183 -8.64 5.59 29.11
CA GLY A 183 -8.19 4.48 29.94
C GLY A 183 -8.02 3.15 29.19
N GLU A 184 -8.27 3.12 27.88
CA GLU A 184 -8.06 1.95 27.01
C GLU A 184 -6.58 1.49 27.00
N SER A 185 -5.64 2.40 27.29
CA SER A 185 -4.22 2.06 27.43
C SER A 185 -3.88 1.22 28.66
N GLY A 186 -4.74 1.21 29.69
CA GLY A 186 -4.39 0.67 31.00
C GLY A 186 -3.10 1.31 31.54
N ASP A 187 -2.15 0.48 32.00
CA ASP A 187 -0.85 0.95 32.50
C ASP A 187 0.16 1.35 31.40
N GLN A 188 -0.20 1.20 30.12
CA GLN A 188 0.73 1.46 29.02
C GLN A 188 0.84 2.97 28.77
N LEU A 189 2.07 3.47 28.76
CA LEU A 189 2.40 4.86 28.44
C LEU A 189 2.57 5.09 26.94
N ILE A 190 2.97 4.04 26.22
CA ILE A 190 3.10 4.00 24.77
C ILE A 190 2.65 2.62 24.27
N PRO A 191 2.26 2.50 22.99
CA PRO A 191 1.97 1.23 22.35
C PRO A 191 3.13 0.23 22.43
N LYS A 192 2.81 -1.06 22.48
CA LYS A 192 3.82 -2.12 22.39
C LYS A 192 4.52 -2.16 21.03
N SER A 193 3.87 -1.70 19.97
CA SER A 193 4.41 -1.56 18.62
C SER A 193 5.53 -0.49 18.53
N CYS A 194 5.59 0.45 19.47
CA CYS A 194 6.74 1.35 19.64
C CYS A 194 7.97 0.68 20.29
N CYS A 195 7.84 -0.56 20.75
CA CYS A 195 8.89 -1.28 21.45
C CYS A 195 9.68 -2.17 20.50
N ASN A 196 10.98 -2.26 20.75
CA ASN A 196 11.81 -3.25 20.08
C ASN A 196 11.40 -4.66 20.56
N PRO A 197 10.99 -5.58 19.67
CA PRO A 197 10.60 -6.94 20.04
C PRO A 197 11.74 -7.75 20.66
N ASP A 198 13.00 -7.43 20.34
CA ASP A 198 14.18 -8.06 20.94
C ASP A 198 14.51 -7.50 22.34
N GLY A 199 13.80 -6.45 22.77
CA GLY A 199 13.99 -5.78 24.05
C GLY A 199 12.98 -6.21 25.12
N ASP A 200 13.07 -5.58 26.29
CA ASP A 200 12.07 -5.75 27.34
C ASP A 200 10.86 -4.83 27.08
N VAL A 201 9.78 -5.42 26.54
CA VAL A 201 8.53 -4.73 26.21
C VAL A 201 7.87 -4.11 27.44
N THR A 202 8.05 -4.68 28.64
CA THR A 202 7.49 -4.12 29.87
C THR A 202 8.24 -2.87 30.30
N MET A 203 9.57 -2.89 30.22
CA MET A 203 10.40 -1.71 30.48
C MET A 203 10.19 -0.61 29.43
N CYS A 204 9.84 -0.99 28.20
CA CYS A 204 9.50 -0.06 27.13
C CYS A 204 8.13 0.62 27.32
N SER A 205 7.07 -0.18 27.50
CA SER A 205 5.68 0.32 27.42
C SER A 205 5.14 0.87 28.74
N LYS A 206 5.68 0.47 29.90
CA LYS A 206 5.20 0.89 31.22
C LYS A 206 6.21 1.80 31.93
N VAL A 207 5.79 2.34 33.09
CA VAL A 207 6.69 3.05 34.00
C VAL A 207 7.80 2.09 34.43
N SER A 208 9.04 2.49 34.18
CA SER A 208 10.25 1.74 34.50
C SER A 208 11.26 2.68 35.18
N SER A 209 12.32 2.13 35.79
CA SER A 209 13.32 2.89 36.56
C SER A 209 14.29 3.70 35.68
N PHE A 210 13.82 4.21 34.54
CA PHE A 210 14.57 5.07 33.64
C PHE A 210 14.18 6.53 33.89
N ASP A 211 15.20 7.37 34.09
CA ASP A 211 15.07 8.81 34.00
C ASP A 211 15.07 9.17 32.51
N GLY A 212 13.95 8.96 31.81
CA GLY A 212 13.83 9.11 30.36
C GLY A 212 12.47 8.67 29.81
N PRO A 213 12.24 8.72 28.49
CA PRO A 213 10.99 8.26 27.89
C PRO A 213 10.76 6.75 28.12
N PRO A 214 9.52 6.30 28.32
CA PRO A 214 8.28 7.10 28.33
C PRO A 214 7.94 7.73 29.70
N ASN A 215 8.81 7.60 30.71
CA ASN A 215 8.55 8.06 32.07
C ASN A 215 8.51 9.60 32.16
N THR A 216 9.50 10.27 31.58
CA THR A 216 9.61 11.74 31.54
C THR A 216 9.13 12.31 30.21
N ASN A 217 8.28 13.34 30.24
CA ASN A 217 7.81 14.01 29.03
C ASN A 217 8.87 15.01 28.51
N PRO A 218 8.95 15.23 27.18
CA PRO A 218 9.80 16.26 26.60
C PRO A 218 9.23 17.68 26.81
N PRO A 219 10.05 18.75 26.72
CA PRO A 219 11.49 18.73 26.48
C PRO A 219 12.28 18.40 27.75
N TYR A 220 13.40 17.68 27.62
CA TYR A 220 14.20 17.29 28.77
C TYR A 220 15.12 18.41 29.23
N SER A 221 15.02 18.80 30.49
CA SER A 221 15.84 19.86 31.08
C SER A 221 17.23 19.39 31.57
N ARG A 222 17.47 18.07 31.62
CA ARG A 222 18.71 17.45 32.14
C ARG A 222 19.12 16.25 31.29
N PRO A 223 20.41 15.87 31.27
CA PRO A 223 20.84 14.62 30.66
C PRO A 223 20.08 13.46 31.32
N TYR A 224 19.49 12.63 30.49
CA TYR A 224 18.55 11.59 30.87
C TYR A 224 18.98 10.28 30.19
N ARG A 225 18.62 9.12 30.75
CA ARG A 225 18.92 7.83 30.14
C ARG A 225 17.81 7.47 29.18
N LYS A 226 18.13 7.41 27.89
CA LYS A 226 17.19 6.88 26.88
C LYS A 226 16.86 5.43 27.22
N ASN A 227 15.59 5.08 27.10
CA ASN A 227 15.16 3.71 27.18
C ASN A 227 15.64 2.96 25.92
N PRO A 228 16.50 1.93 26.05
CA PRO A 228 17.05 1.22 24.89
C PRO A 228 16.03 0.29 24.23
N HIS A 229 14.87 0.05 24.87
CA HIS A 229 13.85 -0.89 24.41
C HIS A 229 12.75 -0.24 23.56
N MET A 230 12.83 1.07 23.29
CA MET A 230 11.83 1.81 22.50
C MET A 230 12.45 2.45 21.25
N TYR A 231 11.61 2.68 20.25
CA TYR A 231 11.95 3.51 19.10
C TYR A 231 11.85 5.00 19.45
N HIS A 232 12.79 5.80 18.94
CA HIS A 232 12.96 7.21 19.31
C HIS A 232 12.67 8.21 18.19
N THR A 233 12.47 7.73 16.95
CA THR A 233 12.19 8.56 15.78
C THR A 233 10.71 8.51 15.42
N GLY A 234 10.15 9.61 14.92
CA GLY A 234 8.76 9.66 14.48
C GLY A 234 8.54 8.98 13.13
N CYS A 235 7.38 8.35 12.96
CA CYS A 235 7.12 7.52 11.78
C CYS A 235 7.04 8.27 10.47
N TYR A 236 6.57 9.52 10.46
CA TYR A 236 6.61 10.35 9.25
C TYR A 236 8.05 10.53 8.75
N ASP A 237 8.98 10.78 9.66
CA ASP A 237 10.37 11.05 9.29
C ASP A 237 11.03 9.79 8.73
N GLU A 238 10.73 8.62 9.31
CA GLU A 238 11.16 7.32 8.76
C GLU A 238 10.45 6.94 7.44
N ILE A 239 9.17 7.27 7.26
CA ILE A 239 8.47 7.08 5.98
C ILE A 239 9.16 7.87 4.87
N VAL A 240 9.45 9.15 5.13
CA VAL A 240 10.13 10.01 4.16
C VAL A 240 11.52 9.46 3.86
N HIS A 241 12.27 9.06 4.89
CA HIS A 241 13.59 8.47 4.73
C HIS A 241 13.55 7.16 3.92
N TYR A 242 12.57 6.29 4.19
CA TYR A 242 12.35 5.04 3.46
C TYR A 242 12.02 5.29 1.99
N ILE A 243 11.06 6.19 1.71
CA ILE A 243 10.67 6.56 0.35
C ILE A 243 11.85 7.15 -0.41
N GLN A 244 12.64 8.05 0.21
CA GLN A 244 13.82 8.63 -0.44
C GLN A 244 14.89 7.57 -0.76
N GLY A 245 15.13 6.63 0.16
CA GLY A 245 16.06 5.53 -0.07
C GLY A 245 15.62 4.55 -1.16
N HIS A 246 14.30 4.39 -1.36
CA HIS A 246 13.72 3.41 -2.29
C HIS A 246 13.03 4.07 -3.50
N ALA A 247 13.21 5.37 -3.70
CA ALA A 247 12.50 6.16 -4.71
C ALA A 247 12.70 5.62 -6.13
N LEU A 248 13.91 5.17 -6.45
CA LEU A 248 14.22 4.58 -7.75
C LEU A 248 13.44 3.29 -8.01
N MET A 249 13.32 2.41 -7.01
CA MET A 249 12.58 1.16 -7.16
C MET A 249 11.08 1.41 -7.25
N ILE A 250 10.52 2.22 -6.33
CA ILE A 250 9.10 2.55 -6.30
C ILE A 250 8.68 3.28 -7.60
N GLY A 251 9.44 4.29 -7.99
CA GLY A 251 9.22 5.04 -9.23
C GLY A 251 9.37 4.14 -10.47
N GLY A 252 10.35 3.24 -10.48
CA GLY A 252 10.55 2.28 -11.57
C GLY A 252 9.36 1.34 -11.75
N ILE A 253 8.82 0.79 -10.67
CA ILE A 253 7.64 -0.08 -10.70
C ILE A 253 6.41 0.69 -11.23
N ALA A 254 6.20 1.91 -10.75
CA ALA A 254 5.07 2.74 -11.20
C ALA A 254 5.16 3.08 -12.69
N ILE A 255 6.34 3.47 -13.18
CA ILE A 255 6.58 3.77 -14.60
C ILE A 255 6.39 2.51 -15.45
N ALA A 256 6.93 1.37 -15.02
CA ALA A 256 6.77 0.09 -15.72
C ALA A 256 5.29 -0.28 -15.86
N ALA A 257 4.49 -0.12 -14.80
CA ALA A 257 3.05 -0.36 -14.84
C ALA A 257 2.34 0.55 -15.86
N ILE A 258 2.66 1.85 -15.87
CA ILE A 258 2.11 2.82 -16.83
C ILE A 258 2.45 2.43 -18.27
N VAL A 259 3.69 2.03 -18.53
CA VAL A 259 4.16 1.59 -19.85
C VAL A 259 3.42 0.33 -20.30
N VAL A 260 3.28 -0.68 -19.43
CA VAL A 260 2.55 -1.92 -19.72
C VAL A 260 1.09 -1.62 -20.09
N MET A 261 0.42 -0.76 -19.33
CA MET A 261 -0.96 -0.37 -19.64
C MET A 261 -1.07 0.37 -20.96
N LEU A 262 -0.11 1.26 -21.26
CA LEU A 262 -0.08 1.98 -22.53
C LEU A 262 0.01 1.01 -23.71
N PHE A 263 0.86 -0.03 -23.62
CA PHE A 263 0.90 -1.09 -24.63
C PHE A 263 -0.44 -1.79 -24.78
N GLY A 264 -1.12 -2.10 -23.68
CA GLY A 264 -2.45 -2.70 -23.69
C GLY A 264 -3.49 -1.85 -24.44
N VAL A 265 -3.50 -0.54 -24.20
CA VAL A 265 -4.37 0.43 -24.90
C VAL A 265 -4.02 0.50 -26.39
N ILE A 266 -2.73 0.62 -26.73
CA ILE A 266 -2.27 0.68 -28.13
C ILE A 266 -2.70 -0.58 -28.88
N PHE A 267 -2.45 -1.78 -28.33
CA PHE A 267 -2.85 -3.03 -28.96
C PHE A 267 -4.35 -3.13 -29.15
N GLY A 268 -5.15 -2.76 -28.14
CA GLY A 268 -6.61 -2.78 -28.21
C GLY A 268 -7.15 -1.86 -29.31
N VAL A 269 -6.76 -0.59 -29.28
CA VAL A 269 -7.24 0.43 -30.23
C VAL A 269 -6.78 0.12 -31.66
N CYS A 270 -5.51 -0.26 -31.85
CA CYS A 270 -4.96 -0.56 -33.17
C CYS A 270 -5.64 -1.78 -33.79
N LEU A 271 -5.79 -2.88 -33.04
CA LEU A 271 -6.49 -4.06 -33.55
C LEU A 271 -7.97 -3.77 -33.82
N CYS A 272 -8.64 -3.01 -32.95
CA CYS A 272 -10.06 -2.67 -33.15
C CYS A 272 -10.26 -1.84 -34.41
N ARG A 273 -9.41 -0.82 -34.62
CA ARG A 273 -9.44 0.01 -35.84
C ARG A 273 -9.15 -0.80 -37.09
N SER A 274 -8.18 -1.71 -37.03
CA SER A 274 -7.77 -2.52 -38.18
C SER A 274 -8.83 -3.57 -38.56
N ILE A 275 -9.49 -4.20 -37.58
CA ILE A 275 -10.63 -5.11 -37.84
C ILE A 275 -11.83 -4.33 -38.37
N ARG A 276 -12.08 -3.11 -37.86
CA ARG A 276 -13.16 -2.26 -38.36
C ARG A 276 -12.94 -1.85 -39.82
N SER A 277 -11.72 -1.44 -40.19
CA SER A 277 -11.42 -1.02 -41.57
C SER A 277 -11.55 -2.17 -42.59
N ARG A 278 -11.32 -3.42 -42.18
CA ARG A 278 -11.62 -4.60 -43.01
C ARG A 278 -13.11 -4.77 -43.27
N GLY A 279 -13.95 -4.55 -42.27
CA GLY A 279 -15.40 -4.67 -42.41
C GLY A 279 -16.07 -3.62 -43.29
N TYR A 280 -15.35 -2.56 -43.72
CA TYR A 280 -15.83 -1.58 -44.69
C TYR A 280 -15.38 -1.90 -46.14
N ARG A 281 -14.47 -2.87 -46.34
CA ARG A 281 -13.97 -3.26 -47.67
C ARG A 281 -14.73 -4.44 -48.29
N TYR A 282 -15.75 -4.94 -47.60
CA TYR A 282 -16.66 -6.01 -48.02
C TYR A 282 -18.09 -5.54 -47.74
#